data_AF-A0A914IGX9-F1
#
_entry.id   AF-A0A914IGX9-F1
#
_cell.length_a   1.000
_cell.length_b   1.000
_cell.length_c   1.000
_cell.angle_alpha   90.00
_cell.angle_beta   90.00
_cell.angle_gamma   90.00
#
_symmetry.space_group_name_H-M   'P 1'
#
loop_
_entity.id
_entity.type
_entity.pdbx_description
1 polymer ?
#
loop_
_entity_poly.entity_id
_entity_poly.type
_entity_poly.pdbx_seq_one_letter_code
_entity_poly.pdbx_strand_id
1 'polypeptide(L)'
;MFLNNLEEFTKAVKLYTAADLPVSKAEFIRAVKCSTGFELDPFVVEVLYRIFDANNDDRLSYSEFIAIMNDRLHRGFKSYTKNTNFGWDLFKDCVVNELSII
;
A
#
# COMPACT_ATOMS: atom_id res chain seq x y z
N MET A 1 -7.67 -14.62 11.42
CA MET A 1 -6.53 -13.67 11.27
C MET A 1 -6.44 -13.27 9.80
N PHE A 2 -7.19 -12.25 9.41
CA PHE A 2 -7.36 -11.74 8.03
C PHE A 2 -6.04 -11.50 7.27
N LEU A 3 -4.99 -11.15 8.00
CA LEU A 3 -3.70 -10.70 7.44
C LEU A 3 -2.77 -11.83 6.99
N ASN A 4 -3.12 -13.11 7.20
CA ASN A 4 -2.28 -14.22 6.76
C ASN A 4 -2.49 -14.59 5.27
N ASN A 5 -3.63 -14.21 4.67
CA ASN A 5 -3.94 -14.47 3.25
C ASN A 5 -3.88 -13.19 2.40
N LEU A 6 -2.99 -12.25 2.74
CA LEU A 6 -2.85 -10.99 2.03
C LEU A 6 -2.42 -11.16 0.57
N GLU A 7 -1.75 -12.26 0.21
CA GLU A 7 -1.31 -12.50 -1.17
C GLU A 7 -2.50 -12.67 -2.13
N GLU A 8 -3.49 -13.50 -1.75
CA GLU A 8 -4.72 -13.72 -2.51
C GLU A 8 -5.54 -12.43 -2.62
N PHE A 9 -5.63 -11.70 -1.51
CA PHE A 9 -6.35 -10.43 -1.45
C PHE A 9 -5.67 -9.34 -2.29
N THR A 10 -4.33 -9.30 -2.31
CA THR A 10 -3.56 -8.38 -3.16
C THR A 10 -3.80 -8.66 -4.64
N LYS A 11 -3.87 -9.94 -5.05
CA LYS A 11 -4.19 -10.31 -6.44
C LYS A 11 -5.59 -9.82 -6.84
N ALA A 12 -6.58 -10.01 -5.97
CA ALA A 12 -7.93 -9.53 -6.20
C ALA A 12 -7.99 -8.00 -6.32
N VAL A 13 -7.36 -7.27 -5.40
CA VAL A 13 -7.39 -5.81 -5.42
C VAL A 13 -6.56 -5.23 -6.57
N LYS A 14 -5.44 -5.87 -6.96
CA LYS A 14 -4.68 -5.53 -8.19
C LYS A 14 -5.55 -5.60 -9.45
N LEU A 15 -6.49 -6.54 -9.52
CA LEU A 15 -7.40 -6.65 -10.65
C LEU A 15 -8.40 -5.48 -10.70
N TYR A 16 -8.98 -5.10 -9.56
CA TYR A 16 -9.91 -3.96 -9.47
C TYR A 16 -9.24 -2.63 -9.79
N THR A 17 -8.00 -2.48 -9.32
CA THR A 17 -7.22 -1.25 -9.49
C THR A 17 -6.55 -1.13 -10.86
N ALA A 18 -6.20 -2.25 -11.51
CA ALA A 18 -5.79 -2.26 -12.92
C ALA A 18 -6.92 -1.82 -13.87
N ALA A 19 -8.18 -1.88 -13.42
CA ALA A 19 -9.33 -1.34 -14.11
C ALA A 19 -9.60 0.14 -13.78
N ASP A 20 -8.71 0.81 -13.04
CA ASP A 20 -8.83 2.21 -12.59
C ASP A 20 -10.12 2.49 -11.77
N LEU A 21 -10.68 1.43 -11.17
CA LEU A 21 -11.89 1.52 -10.36
C LEU A 21 -11.50 1.76 -8.90
N PRO A 22 -11.93 2.88 -8.27
CA PRO A 22 -11.66 3.13 -6.87
C PRO A 22 -12.49 2.19 -5.99
N VAL A 23 -11.85 1.56 -4.99
CA VAL A 23 -12.48 0.51 -4.18
C VAL A 23 -13.19 1.11 -2.97
N SER A 24 -14.51 1.03 -2.97
CA SER A 24 -15.35 1.44 -1.83
C SER A 24 -15.27 0.44 -0.66
N LYS A 25 -15.62 0.88 0.55
CA LYS A 25 -15.69 0.03 1.76
C LYS A 25 -16.53 -1.24 1.54
N ALA A 26 -17.63 -1.14 0.81
CA ALA A 26 -18.51 -2.27 0.50
C ALA A 26 -17.86 -3.29 -0.44
N GLU A 27 -17.14 -2.81 -1.45
CA GLU A 27 -16.39 -3.67 -2.37
C GLU A 27 -15.21 -4.33 -1.68
N PHE A 28 -14.53 -3.62 -0.79
CA PHE A 28 -13.48 -4.16 0.05
C PHE A 28 -13.99 -5.32 0.91
N ILE A 29 -15.09 -5.14 1.64
CA ILE A 29 -15.72 -6.20 2.45
C ILE A 29 -16.06 -7.42 1.58
N ARG A 30 -16.65 -7.19 0.40
CA ARG A 30 -17.00 -8.27 -0.52
C ARG A 30 -15.75 -9.00 -1.02
N ALA A 31 -14.69 -8.28 -1.38
CA ALA A 31 -13.43 -8.85 -1.83
C ALA A 31 -12.75 -9.69 -0.74
N VAL A 32 -12.76 -9.21 0.52
CA VAL A 32 -12.24 -9.96 1.67
C VAL A 32 -13.06 -11.23 1.93
N LYS A 33 -14.39 -11.15 1.86
CA LYS A 33 -15.28 -12.29 2.05
C LYS A 33 -15.05 -13.35 0.96
N CYS A 34 -14.86 -12.92 -0.28
CA CYS A 34 -14.54 -13.82 -1.40
C CYS A 34 -13.14 -14.45 -1.29
N SER A 35 -12.12 -13.70 -0.83
CA SER A 35 -10.73 -14.18 -0.80
C SER A 35 -10.39 -15.00 0.43
N THR A 36 -11.04 -14.73 1.56
CA THR A 36 -10.71 -15.37 2.86
C THR A 36 -11.82 -16.25 3.40
N GLY A 37 -13.06 -16.13 2.89
CA GLY A 37 -14.24 -16.78 3.43
C GLY A 37 -14.73 -16.20 4.76
N PHE A 38 -14.02 -15.21 5.32
CA PHE A 38 -14.37 -14.56 6.58
C PHE A 38 -15.03 -13.20 6.34
N GLU A 39 -15.98 -12.86 7.19
CA GLU A 39 -16.61 -11.55 7.21
C GLU A 39 -15.82 -10.64 8.15
N LEU A 40 -15.36 -9.50 7.61
CA LEU A 40 -14.63 -8.52 8.39
C LEU A 40 -15.61 -7.64 9.17
N ASP A 41 -15.26 -7.30 10.41
CA ASP A 41 -16.05 -6.36 11.21
C ASP A 41 -16.08 -4.97 10.53
N PRO A 42 -17.27 -4.36 10.34
CA PRO A 42 -17.40 -3.04 9.73
C PRO A 42 -16.55 -1.95 10.40
N PHE A 43 -16.40 -2.02 11.73
CA PHE A 43 -15.58 -1.06 12.47
C PHE A 43 -14.08 -1.20 12.14
N VAL A 44 -13.62 -2.43 11.92
CA VAL A 44 -12.23 -2.67 11.48
C VAL A 44 -12.00 -2.08 10.08
N VAL A 45 -12.97 -2.21 9.18
CA VAL A 45 -12.91 -1.59 7.85
C VAL A 45 -12.90 -0.07 7.95
N GLU A 46 -13.70 0.50 8.84
CA GLU A 46 -13.75 1.95 9.05
C GLU A 46 -12.41 2.50 9.56
N VAL A 47 -11.80 1.84 10.55
CA VAL A 47 -10.48 2.22 11.07
C VAL A 47 -9.39 2.07 9.99
N LEU A 48 -9.45 1.01 9.17
CA LEU A 48 -8.51 0.82 8.07
C LEU A 48 -8.59 1.97 7.06
N TYR A 49 -9.79 2.32 6.61
CA TYR A 49 -9.96 3.43 5.67
C TYR A 49 -9.48 4.74 6.30
N ARG A 50 -9.79 4.99 7.57
CA ARG A 50 -9.38 6.23 8.23
C ARG A 50 -7.86 6.40 8.44
N ILE A 51 -7.11 5.31 8.45
CA ILE A 51 -5.65 5.34 8.59
C ILE A 51 -4.96 5.51 7.23
N PHE A 52 -5.55 4.98 6.17
CA PHE A 52 -4.85 4.78 4.89
C PHE A 52 -5.43 5.57 3.72
N ASP A 53 -6.61 6.15 3.87
CA ASP A 53 -7.18 7.15 2.97
C ASP A 53 -6.40 8.47 3.14
N ALA A 54 -5.48 8.74 2.21
CA ALA A 54 -4.60 9.89 2.30
C ALA A 54 -5.26 11.15 1.70
N ASN A 55 -6.17 10.96 0.74
CA ASN A 55 -6.89 12.03 0.06
C ASN A 55 -8.26 12.35 0.71
N ASN A 56 -8.66 11.59 1.73
CA ASN A 56 -9.95 11.68 2.44
C ASN A 56 -11.17 11.55 1.52
N ASP A 57 -11.10 10.67 0.51
CA ASP A 57 -12.19 10.44 -0.45
C ASP A 57 -13.12 9.26 -0.08
N ASP A 58 -12.92 8.67 1.10
CA ASP A 58 -13.61 7.47 1.62
C ASP A 58 -13.46 6.23 0.72
N ARG A 59 -12.50 6.26 -0.20
CA ARG A 59 -12.14 5.18 -1.11
C ARG A 59 -10.66 4.85 -0.91
N LEU A 60 -10.25 3.72 -1.47
CA LEU A 60 -8.84 3.37 -1.53
C LEU A 60 -8.43 3.29 -3.00
N SER A 61 -7.51 4.19 -3.37
CA SER A 61 -6.80 4.09 -4.64
C SER A 61 -5.80 2.93 -4.62
N TYR A 62 -5.33 2.55 -5.80
CA TYR A 62 -4.29 1.54 -5.93
C TYR A 62 -3.02 1.89 -5.16
N SER A 63 -2.58 3.15 -5.28
CA SER A 63 -1.38 3.66 -4.63
C SER A 63 -1.47 3.58 -3.11
N GLU A 64 -2.61 3.96 -2.55
CA GLU A 64 -2.86 3.88 -1.11
C GLU A 64 -2.88 2.42 -0.68
N PHE A 65 -3.58 1.57 -1.40
CA PHE A 65 -3.66 0.14 -1.08
C PHE A 65 -2.30 -0.57 -1.14
N ILE A 66 -1.47 -0.28 -2.14
CA ILE A 66 -0.10 -0.83 -2.22
C ILE A 66 0.79 -0.28 -1.10
N ALA A 67 0.59 0.98 -0.70
CA ALA A 67 1.28 1.53 0.47
C ALA A 67 0.91 0.78 1.76
N ILE A 68 -0.37 0.41 1.96
CA ILE A 68 -0.82 -0.46 3.07
C ILE A 68 -0.07 -1.79 3.04
N MET A 69 -0.04 -2.44 1.88
CA MET A 69 0.57 -3.77 1.71
C MET A 69 2.07 -3.76 1.97
N ASN A 70 2.76 -2.72 1.50
CA ASN A 70 4.18 -2.56 1.74
C ASN A 70 4.48 -2.24 3.20
N ASP A 71 3.71 -1.39 3.87
CA ASP A 71 3.93 -1.08 5.30
C ASP A 71 3.76 -2.32 6.18
N ARG A 72 2.78 -3.18 5.83
CA ARG A 72 2.53 -4.50 6.44
C ARG A 72 3.67 -5.50 6.23
N LEU A 73 4.17 -5.65 5.00
CA LEU A 73 5.29 -6.56 4.68
C LEU A 73 6.53 -6.23 5.52
N HIS A 74 6.74 -4.94 5.80
CA HIS A 74 7.85 -4.47 6.61
C HIS A 74 7.55 -4.46 8.12
N ARG A 75 6.32 -4.75 8.55
CA ARG A 75 5.88 -4.67 9.97
C ARG A 75 6.24 -3.34 10.65
N GLY A 76 6.30 -2.23 9.90
CA GLY A 76 6.82 -0.95 10.39
C GLY A 76 8.35 -0.90 10.60
N PHE A 77 9.07 -2.00 10.42
CA PHE A 77 10.51 -2.01 10.26
C PHE A 77 10.87 -1.72 8.81
N LYS A 78 10.70 -0.47 8.39
CA LYS A 78 11.59 0.05 7.35
C LYS A 78 12.98 -0.01 7.97
N SER A 79 13.71 -1.09 7.72
CA SER A 79 15.14 -1.09 7.93
C SER A 79 15.67 -0.06 6.94
N TYR A 80 15.65 1.20 7.35
CA TYR A 80 16.73 2.11 7.02
C TYR A 80 17.95 1.45 7.64
N THR A 81 18.46 0.40 6.98
CA THR A 81 19.86 0.10 7.08
C THR A 81 20.49 1.41 6.65
N LYS A 82 20.93 2.19 7.63
CA LYS A 82 21.86 3.29 7.44
C LYS A 82 23.15 2.63 6.96
N ASN A 83 23.12 2.08 5.75
CA ASN A 83 24.30 1.77 5.02
C ASN A 83 24.78 3.14 4.58
N THR A 84 25.73 3.69 5.35
CA THR A 84 26.30 5.03 5.22
C THR A 84 26.82 5.34 3.81
N ASN A 85 26.90 4.33 2.94
CA ASN A 85 27.27 4.46 1.55
C ASN A 85 26.11 4.90 0.63
N PHE A 86 24.85 4.58 0.93
CA PHE A 86 23.73 4.86 0.02
C PHE A 86 23.46 6.37 -0.15
N GLY A 87 23.71 7.15 0.90
CA GLY A 87 23.57 8.61 0.86
C GLY A 87 24.64 9.28 -0.01
N TRP A 88 25.85 8.73 -0.05
CA TRP A 88 26.94 9.26 -0.89
C TRP A 88 26.70 8.98 -2.36
N ASP A 89 26.21 7.78 -2.70
CA ASP A 89 25.89 7.42 -4.08
C ASP A 89 24.73 8.26 -4.63
N LEU A 90 23.63 8.41 -3.86
CA LEU A 90 22.50 9.28 -4.23
C LEU A 90 22.90 10.75 -4.36
N PHE A 91 23.75 11.25 -3.45
CA PHE A 91 24.28 12.61 -3.52
C PHE A 91 25.15 12.81 -4.76
N LYS A 92 26.05 11.87 -5.03
CA LYS A 92 26.93 11.89 -6.20
C LYS A 92 26.14 11.88 -7.51
N ASP A 93 25.13 11.02 -7.61
CA ASP A 93 24.26 10.94 -8.80
C ASP A 93 23.49 12.24 -9.02
N CYS A 94 22.99 12.87 -7.94
CA CYS A 94 22.33 14.17 -8.00
C CYS A 94 23.27 15.27 -8.53
N VAL A 95 24.47 15.36 -7.97
CA VAL A 95 25.48 16.37 -8.36
C VAL A 95 25.95 16.17 -9.80
N VAL A 96 26.17 14.92 -10.23
CA VAL A 96 26.57 14.60 -11.60
C VAL A 96 25.46 14.96 -12.58
N ASN A 97 24.19 14.66 -12.26
CA ASN A 97 23.06 15.06 -13.11
C ASN A 97 22.93 16.59 -13.23
N GLU A 98 23.07 17.34 -12.13
CA GLU A 98 23.04 18.81 -12.17
C GLU A 98 24.20 19.40 -12.99
N LEU A 99 25.42 18.88 -12.81
CA LEU A 99 26.61 19.39 -13.49
C LEU A 99 26.75 18.94 -14.94
N SER A 100 26.05 17.88 -15.36
CA SER A 100 26.02 17.40 -16.75
C SER A 100 25.00 18.12 -17.63
N ILE A 101 24.16 18.97 -17.04
CA ILE A 101 23.21 19.86 -17.74
C ILE A 101 23.87 21.21 -18.08
N ILE A 102 25.10 21.45 -17.59
CA ILE A 102 25.99 22.57 -17.97
C ILE A 102 26.96 22.11 -19.04
#